data_AF-A0ABD6EXT2-F1
#
_entry.id   AF-A0ABD6EXT2-F1
#
_cell.length_a   1.000
_cell.length_b   1.000
_cell.length_c   1.000
_cell.angle_alpha   90.00
_cell.angle_beta   90.00
_cell.angle_gamma   90.00
#
_symmetry.space_group_name_H-M   'P 1'
#
loop_
_entity.id
_entity.type
_entity.pdbx_description
1 polymer ?
#
loop_
_entity_poly.entity_id
_entity_poly.type
_entity_poly.pdbx_seq_one_letter_code
_entity_poly.pdbx_strand_id
1 'polypeptide(L)'
;MVSLVFVLLVSKACNNEECLFDGFDCDKSEERCSMKEFCVKNYNNGRCDEQCNFVGCGWDGDNCVAKKNNNLLSGEVIMILLISPAEFLDRAQLFLFTLSQKLHASVRIMVRDERPLIYSWNSESGSPNP
;
A
#
# COMPACT_ATOMS: atom_id res chain seq x y z
N MET A 1 -9.44 -22.22 -3.01
CA MET A 1 -9.07 -22.32 -1.58
C MET A 1 -7.57 -22.11 -1.51
N VAL A 2 -7.11 -21.03 -0.88
CA VAL A 2 -5.67 -20.76 -0.72
C VAL A 2 -5.33 -21.12 0.72
N SER A 3 -4.41 -22.08 0.91
CA SER A 3 -3.77 -22.28 2.21
C SER A 3 -2.53 -21.39 2.25
N LEU A 4 -2.61 -20.29 3.01
CA LEU A 4 -1.44 -19.50 3.36
C LEU A 4 -0.79 -20.15 4.57
N VAL A 5 0.40 -20.71 4.38
CA VAL A 5 1.28 -21.11 5.49
C VAL A 5 2.18 -19.90 5.75
N PHE A 6 1.85 -19.12 6.77
CA PHE A 6 2.75 -18.09 7.29
C PHE A 6 3.71 -18.77 8.26
N VAL A 7 5.00 -18.78 7.94
CA VAL A 7 6.06 -19.17 8.86
C VAL A 7 6.44 -17.89 9.61
N LEU A 8 6.37 -17.90 10.95
CA LEU A 8 6.76 -16.78 11.82
C LEU A 8 8.19 -16.96 12.39
N LEU A 9 9.05 -17.64 11.64
CA LEU A 9 10.40 -17.98 12.09
C LEU A 9 11.41 -17.11 11.37
N VAL A 10 12.13 -16.32 12.15
CA VAL A 10 13.20 -15.44 11.66
C VAL A 10 14.29 -16.25 10.95
N SER A 11 14.46 -15.99 9.65
CA SER A 11 15.53 -16.48 8.80
C SER A 11 16.38 -15.31 8.29
N LYS A 12 17.49 -15.04 8.97
CA LYS A 12 18.45 -14.00 8.54
C LYS A 12 19.02 -14.25 7.14
N ALA A 13 19.13 -15.50 6.73
CA ALA A 13 19.60 -15.86 5.39
C ALA A 13 18.58 -15.46 4.31
N CYS A 14 17.28 -15.43 4.63
CA CYS A 14 16.19 -15.02 3.73
C CYS A 14 15.87 -13.53 3.82
N ASN A 15 16.53 -12.77 4.70
CA ASN A 15 16.31 -11.33 4.81
C ASN A 15 17.03 -10.53 3.71
N ASN A 16 16.63 -10.76 2.47
CA ASN A 16 17.11 -10.10 1.27
C ASN A 16 15.99 -10.06 0.22
N GLU A 17 16.18 -9.27 -0.83
CA GLU A 17 15.16 -9.07 -1.88
C GLU A 17 14.76 -10.37 -2.61
N GLU A 18 15.72 -11.26 -2.88
CA GLU A 18 15.47 -12.53 -3.62
C GLU A 18 14.50 -13.47 -2.87
N CYS A 19 14.41 -13.32 -1.55
CA CYS A 19 13.53 -14.09 -0.67
C CYS A 19 12.46 -13.22 0.01
N LEU A 20 12.15 -12.05 -0.56
CA LEU A 20 11.10 -11.14 -0.09
C LEU A 20 11.26 -10.73 1.39
N PHE A 21 12.51 -10.50 1.80
CA PHE A 21 12.88 -10.01 3.13
C PHE A 21 12.34 -10.86 4.29
N ASP A 22 12.26 -12.18 4.12
CA ASP A 22 11.76 -13.10 5.14
C ASP A 22 10.35 -12.72 5.64
N GLY A 23 9.52 -12.15 4.74
CA GLY A 23 8.20 -11.65 5.10
C GLY A 23 8.20 -10.51 6.14
N PHE A 24 9.34 -9.84 6.30
CA PHE A 24 9.62 -8.84 7.34
C PHE A 24 9.71 -9.38 8.78
N ASP A 25 9.83 -10.70 9.00
CA ASP A 25 10.00 -11.28 10.34
C ASP A 25 11.31 -10.82 11.02
N CYS A 26 12.29 -10.35 10.24
CA CYS A 26 13.53 -9.77 10.75
C CYS A 26 13.39 -8.31 11.24
N ASP A 27 12.33 -7.60 10.83
CA ASP A 27 12.10 -6.21 11.21
C ASP A 27 11.56 -6.11 12.63
N LYS A 28 12.19 -5.28 13.46
CA LYS A 28 11.74 -5.01 14.83
C LYS A 28 10.78 -3.81 14.91
N SER A 29 10.51 -3.16 13.79
CA SER A 29 9.82 -1.88 13.68
C SER A 29 8.30 -2.00 13.57
N GLU A 30 7.69 -3.10 14.04
CA GLU A 30 6.23 -3.22 14.17
C GLU A 30 5.69 -2.32 15.31
N GLU A 31 5.93 -1.02 15.22
CA GLU A 31 5.14 -0.06 15.98
C GLU A 31 3.74 -0.09 15.40
N ARG A 32 2.79 -0.71 16.11
CA ARG A 32 1.38 -0.64 15.73
C ARG A 32 0.96 0.82 15.60
N CYS A 33 0.20 1.15 14.55
CA CYS A 33 -0.38 2.47 14.40
C CYS A 33 -1.42 2.74 15.50
N SER A 34 -1.03 3.48 16.54
CA SER A 34 -1.90 3.78 17.70
C SER A 34 -3.11 4.63 17.33
N MET A 35 -2.96 5.53 16.35
CA MET A 35 -4.00 6.43 15.85
C MET A 35 -4.55 5.99 14.49
N LYS A 36 -4.78 4.68 14.33
CA LYS A 36 -5.18 4.06 13.06
C LYS A 36 -6.36 4.77 12.37
N GLU A 37 -7.44 5.05 13.09
CA GLU A 37 -8.63 5.68 12.48
C GLU A 37 -8.33 7.07 11.93
N PHE A 38 -7.55 7.86 12.67
CA PHE A 38 -7.10 9.17 12.23
C PHE A 38 -6.17 9.06 11.01
N CYS A 39 -5.17 8.18 11.06
CA CYS A 39 -4.21 8.06 9.97
C CYS A 39 -4.83 7.47 8.70
N VAL A 40 -5.80 6.54 8.81
CA VAL A 40 -6.56 6.06 7.65
C VAL A 40 -7.31 7.20 6.98
N LYS A 41 -8.03 8.03 7.75
CA LYS A 41 -8.84 9.13 7.21
C LYS A 41 -7.99 10.22 6.52
N ASN A 42 -6.76 10.41 6.99
CA ASN A 42 -5.85 11.43 6.49
C ASN A 42 -4.80 10.89 5.51
N TYR A 43 -4.78 9.59 5.25
CA TYR A 43 -3.79 8.94 4.39
C TYR A 43 -3.72 9.58 3.00
N ASN A 44 -2.54 10.07 2.61
CA ASN A 44 -2.29 10.72 1.32
C ASN A 44 -3.32 11.82 0.96
N ASN A 45 -3.71 12.63 1.95
CA ASN A 45 -4.65 13.73 1.77
C ASN A 45 -3.99 15.03 1.25
N GLY A 46 -2.67 15.02 1.03
CA GLY A 46 -1.88 16.17 0.59
C GLY A 46 -1.40 17.10 1.72
N ARG A 47 -1.68 16.77 2.98
CA ARG A 47 -1.19 17.46 4.18
C ARG A 47 -0.33 16.49 4.99
N CYS A 48 0.82 16.96 5.46
CA CYS A 48 1.66 16.17 6.34
C CYS A 48 1.09 16.13 7.76
N ASP A 49 0.78 14.93 8.23
CA ASP A 49 0.47 14.58 9.61
C ASP A 49 1.63 13.76 10.18
N GLU A 50 2.62 14.44 10.79
CA GLU A 50 3.88 13.82 11.30
C GLU A 50 3.64 12.63 12.24
N GLN A 51 2.54 12.65 12.99
CA GLN A 51 2.14 11.56 13.86
C GLN A 51 1.74 10.26 13.13
N CYS A 52 1.54 10.31 11.81
CA CYS A 52 1.29 9.18 10.92
C CYS A 52 2.51 8.85 10.04
N ASN A 53 3.60 9.62 10.15
CA ASN A 53 4.78 9.55 9.29
C ASN A 53 5.80 8.48 9.76
N PHE A 54 5.35 7.24 9.90
CA PHE A 54 6.21 6.09 10.24
C PHE A 54 5.66 4.79 9.65
N VAL A 55 6.48 3.74 9.61
CA VAL A 55 6.19 2.44 8.96
C VAL A 55 4.84 1.85 9.38
N GLY A 56 4.55 1.85 10.69
CA GLY A 56 3.32 1.31 11.25
C GLY A 56 2.05 1.99 10.75
N CYS A 57 2.10 3.28 10.42
CA CYS A 57 0.99 4.05 9.88
C CYS A 57 1.13 4.31 8.36
N GLY A 58 2.07 3.67 7.67
CA GLY A 58 2.25 3.79 6.22
C GLY A 58 2.78 5.16 5.76
N TRP A 59 3.58 5.84 6.59
CA TRP A 59 4.25 7.11 6.27
C TRP A 59 3.32 8.25 5.81
N ASP A 60 2.10 8.28 6.34
CA ASP A 60 1.07 9.27 5.97
C ASP A 60 0.80 9.36 4.44
N GLY A 61 1.15 8.29 3.71
CA GLY A 61 1.04 8.24 2.26
C GLY A 61 1.96 9.22 1.53
N ASP A 62 3.18 9.43 2.05
CA ASP A 62 4.24 10.31 1.54
C ASP A 62 3.96 11.81 1.61
N ASN A 63 2.91 12.25 2.33
CA ASN A 63 2.60 13.68 2.47
C ASN A 63 3.70 14.49 3.17
N CYS A 64 4.52 13.84 4.00
CA CYS A 64 5.60 14.47 4.78
C CYS A 64 6.96 14.47 4.07
N VAL A 65 7.07 13.80 2.91
CA VAL A 65 8.31 13.81 2.12
C VAL A 65 8.34 15.07 1.26
N ALA A 66 9.48 15.76 1.22
CA ALA A 66 9.65 16.91 0.33
C ALA A 66 9.40 16.48 -1.12
N LYS A 67 8.47 17.14 -1.83
CA LYS A 67 8.07 16.85 -3.23
C LYS A 67 9.23 16.77 -4.25
N LYS A 68 10.42 17.22 -3.87
CA LYS A 68 11.64 17.20 -4.69
C LYS A 68 12.34 15.83 -4.66
N ASN A 69 12.02 14.98 -3.70
CA ASN A 69 12.54 13.62 -3.57
C ASN A 69 11.50 12.65 -4.13
N ASN A 70 11.42 12.55 -5.46
CA ASN A 70 10.61 11.51 -6.12
C ASN A 70 11.32 10.16 -5.97
N ASN A 71 11.28 9.58 -4.78
CA ASN A 71 11.75 8.22 -4.51
C ASN A 71 10.68 7.19 -4.94
N LEU A 72 10.06 7.41 -6.09
CA LEU A 72 9.15 6.43 -6.67
C LEU A 72 9.94 5.16 -6.98
N LEU A 73 9.48 4.04 -6.44
CA LEU A 73 9.99 2.74 -6.83
C LEU A 73 9.77 2.53 -8.32
N SER A 74 10.71 1.84 -8.97
CA SER A 74 10.61 1.56 -10.40
C SER A 74 9.48 0.56 -10.67
N GLY A 75 8.68 0.85 -11.69
CA GLY A 75 7.56 0.01 -12.10
C GLY A 75 6.22 0.41 -11.47
N GLU A 76 5.21 -0.42 -11.71
CA GLU A 76 3.82 -0.16 -11.34
C GLU A 76 3.19 -1.45 -10.82
N VAL A 77 2.40 -1.37 -9.75
CA VAL A 77 1.63 -2.52 -9.22
C VAL A 77 0.22 -2.46 -9.77
N ILE A 78 -0.16 -3.45 -10.59
CA ILE A 78 -1.51 -3.58 -11.15
C ILE A 78 -2.26 -4.66 -10.37
N MET A 79 -3.45 -4.33 -9.86
CA MET A 79 -4.30 -5.25 -9.10
C MET A 79 -5.69 -5.35 -9.72
N ILE A 80 -6.21 -6.58 -9.83
CA ILE A 80 -7.60 -6.85 -10.21
C ILE A 80 -8.36 -7.20 -8.93
N LEU A 81 -9.30 -6.35 -8.54
CA LEU A 81 -10.07 -6.50 -7.31
C LEU A 81 -11.53 -6.86 -7.64
N LEU A 82 -12.11 -7.78 -6.87
CA LEU A 82 -13.52 -8.15 -6.99
C LEU A 82 -14.43 -7.15 -6.25
N ILE A 83 -14.45 -5.92 -6.74
CA ILE A 83 -15.22 -4.79 -6.20
C ILE A 83 -15.50 -3.80 -7.35
N SER A 84 -16.62 -3.09 -7.30
CA SER A 84 -16.89 -2.05 -8.31
C SER A 84 -15.95 -0.85 -8.12
N PRO A 85 -15.59 -0.10 -9.18
CA PRO A 85 -14.78 1.10 -9.04
C PRO A 85 -15.38 2.14 -8.07
N ALA A 86 -16.70 2.31 -8.09
CA ALA A 86 -17.40 3.23 -7.20
C ALA A 86 -17.25 2.81 -5.72
N GLU A 87 -17.51 1.54 -5.41
CA GLU A 87 -17.36 1.04 -4.04
C GLU A 87 -15.90 1.02 -3.58
N PHE A 88 -14.94 0.78 -4.50
CA PHE A 88 -13.53 0.86 -4.17
C PHE A 88 -13.12 2.28 -3.77
N LEU A 89 -13.58 3.30 -4.49
CA LEU A 89 -13.29 4.70 -4.18
C LEU A 89 -13.72 5.07 -2.75
N ASP A 90 -14.89 4.59 -2.30
CA ASP A 90 -15.37 4.81 -0.93
C ASP A 90 -14.48 4.17 0.15
N ARG A 91 -13.72 3.14 -0.21
CA ARG A 91 -12.86 2.36 0.71
C ARG A 91 -11.36 2.53 0.45
N ALA A 92 -10.98 3.36 -0.53
CA ALA A 92 -9.63 3.41 -1.08
C ALA A 92 -8.59 3.78 -0.03
N GLN A 93 -8.91 4.73 0.87
CA GLN A 93 -8.01 5.14 1.94
C GLN A 93 -7.61 3.98 2.86
N LEU A 94 -8.58 3.21 3.36
CA LEU A 94 -8.30 2.06 4.22
C LEU A 94 -7.50 0.99 3.47
N PHE A 95 -7.84 0.74 2.21
CA PHE A 95 -7.14 -0.22 1.38
C PHE A 95 -5.67 0.16 1.18
N LEU A 96 -5.39 1.40 0.74
CA LEU A 96 -4.03 1.89 0.50
C LEU A 96 -3.21 1.98 1.78
N PHE A 97 -3.79 2.46 2.87
CA PHE A 97 -3.16 2.47 4.20
C PHE A 97 -2.76 1.06 4.65
N THR A 98 -3.67 0.09 4.46
CA THR A 98 -3.41 -1.31 4.84
C THR A 98 -2.34 -1.94 3.95
N LEU A 99 -2.42 -1.72 2.64
CA LEU A 99 -1.45 -2.25 1.69
C LEU A 99 -0.05 -1.67 1.95
N SER A 100 0.04 -0.39 2.30
CA SER A 100 1.31 0.26 2.61
C SER A 100 2.00 -0.34 3.83
N GLN A 101 1.23 -0.66 4.87
CA GLN A 101 1.74 -1.42 6.02
C GLN A 101 2.17 -2.84 5.66
N LYS A 102 1.52 -3.48 4.68
CA LYS A 102 1.87 -4.85 4.28
C LYS A 102 3.08 -4.91 3.37
N LEU A 103 3.33 -3.87 2.58
CA LEU A 103 4.47 -3.79 1.68
C LEU A 103 5.68 -3.07 2.30
N HIS A 104 5.54 -2.49 3.48
CA HIS A 104 6.56 -1.63 4.10
C HIS A 104 7.02 -0.51 3.14
N ALA A 105 6.07 0.03 2.36
CA ALA A 105 6.27 1.16 1.45
C ALA A 105 4.97 1.94 1.30
N SER A 106 5.03 3.25 1.05
CA SER A 106 3.84 4.05 0.73
C SER A 106 3.24 3.65 -0.60
N VAL A 107 1.93 3.41 -0.64
CA VAL A 107 1.19 3.05 -1.85
C VAL A 107 0.14 4.09 -2.16
N ARG A 108 0.11 4.54 -3.41
CA ARG A 108 -0.87 5.50 -3.91
C ARG A 108 -1.41 5.07 -5.26
N ILE A 109 -2.65 5.47 -5.54
CA ILE A 109 -3.26 5.30 -6.86
C ILE A 109 -2.54 6.27 -7.80
N MET A 110 -2.04 5.74 -8.91
CA MET A 110 -1.46 6.57 -9.94
C MET A 110 -2.52 7.44 -10.61
N VAL A 111 -2.13 8.66 -10.97
CA VAL A 111 -2.97 9.65 -11.64
C VAL A 111 -2.32 10.00 -12.96
N ARG A 112 -3.09 9.95 -14.05
CA ARG A 112 -2.67 10.37 -15.40
C ARG A 112 -3.73 11.30 -15.97
N ASP A 113 -3.31 12.44 -16.51
CA ASP A 113 -4.21 13.46 -17.06
C ASP A 113 -5.34 13.83 -16.08
N GLU A 114 -4.96 14.04 -14.81
CA GLU A 114 -5.86 14.35 -13.68
C GLU A 114 -6.88 13.26 -13.33
N ARG A 115 -6.74 12.05 -13.89
CA ARG A 115 -7.63 10.91 -13.61
C ARG A 115 -6.92 9.82 -12.84
N PRO A 116 -7.49 9.30 -11.73
CA PRO A 116 -6.97 8.12 -11.07
C PRO A 116 -7.09 6.90 -12.01
N LEU A 117 -6.04 6.09 -12.08
CA LEU A 117 -5.99 4.89 -12.91
C LEU A 117 -6.79 3.76 -12.24
N ILE A 118 -8.12 3.86 -12.26
CA ILE A 118 -9.07 2.89 -11.74
C ILE A 118 -10.06 2.57 -12.86
N TYR A 119 -10.17 1.29 -13.21
CA TYR A 119 -10.98 0.83 -14.33
C TYR A 119 -11.95 -0.25 -13.87
N SER A 120 -13.11 -0.35 -14.52
CA SER A 120 -13.93 -1.55 -14.40
C SER A 120 -13.28 -2.69 -15.19
N TRP A 121 -13.39 -3.91 -14.69
CA TRP A 121 -12.71 -5.08 -15.24
C TRP A 121 -13.71 -6.11 -15.74
N ASN A 122 -13.47 -6.67 -16.93
CA ASN A 122 -14.23 -7.79 -17.46
C ASN A 122 -13.45 -9.09 -17.24
N SER A 123 -13.99 -9.97 -16.41
CA SER A 123 -13.37 -11.26 -16.10
C SER A 123 -13.46 -12.29 -17.23
N GLU A 124 -14.41 -12.14 -18.15
CA GLU A 124 -14.57 -13.04 -19.30
C GLU A 124 -13.54 -12.73 -20.39
N SER A 125 -13.35 -11.44 -20.72
CA SER A 125 -12.38 -11.02 -21.73
C SER A 125 -10.96 -10.85 -21.17
N GLY A 126 -10.81 -10.76 -19.86
CA GLY A 126 -9.52 -10.50 -19.22
C GLY A 126 -8.96 -9.12 -19.56
N SER A 127 -9.83 -8.10 -19.67
CA SER A 127 -9.45 -6.75 -20.05
C SER A 127 -10.24 -5.69 -19.26
N PRO A 128 -9.73 -4.43 -19.16
CA PRO A 128 -10.55 -3.31 -18.72
C PRO A 128 -11.75 -3.15 -19.64
N ASN A 129 -12.89 -2.71 -19.09
CA ASN A 129 -14.00 -2.31 -19.94
C ASN A 129 -13.65 -1.01 -20.70
N PRO A 130 -14.19 -0.81 -21.91
CA PRO A 130 -14.06 0.43 -22.66
C PRO A 130 -14.55 1.67 -21.90
#